data_AF-A0A2N4X253-F1
#
_entry.id   AF-A0A2N4X253-F1
#
_cell.length_a   1.000
_cell.length_b   1.000
_cell.length_c   1.000
_cell.angle_alpha   90.00
_cell.angle_beta   90.00
_cell.angle_gamma   90.00
#
_symmetry.space_group_name_H-M   'P 1'
#
loop_
_entity.id
_entity.type
_entity.pdbx_description
1 polymer ?
#
loop_
_entity_poly.entity_id
_entity_poly.type
_entity_poly.pdbx_seq_one_letter_code
_entity_poly.pdbx_strand_id
1 'polypeptide(L)'
;MRDRFAPGAPIWITEMAQTACGGDPWAATFLDTFRYVDQLGRLARQDVSIVFHNTLAASDYALIDDRTWQPRPNYWAALLWRRLMGEVVLDAGEQKGDLHVYAHCQKGKRGGVTLVAVNLSTTAAAYLHLHRPSQRYTLTAPELESTSVRLNGRALALSANDRLPALRGQSVKPGNIALPPASITYLAVPGAANPACR
;
A
#
# COMPACT_ATOMS: atom_id res chain seq x y z
N MET A 1 -16.42 -16.29 -16.49
CA MET A 1 -16.47 -15.87 -17.92
C MET A 1 -15.11 -16.00 -18.58
N ARG A 2 -14.06 -15.34 -18.08
CA ARG A 2 -12.67 -15.51 -18.57
C ARG A 2 -12.26 -16.97 -18.69
N ASP A 3 -12.35 -17.74 -17.61
CA ASP A 3 -11.85 -19.12 -17.60
C ASP A 3 -12.63 -20.05 -18.55
N ARG A 4 -13.82 -19.63 -19.01
CA ARG A 4 -14.64 -20.37 -19.98
C ARG A 4 -14.35 -19.97 -21.42
N PHE A 5 -14.10 -18.69 -21.71
CA PHE A 5 -14.05 -18.15 -23.07
C PHE A 5 -12.67 -17.62 -23.50
N ALA A 6 -11.78 -17.34 -22.55
CA ALA A 6 -10.41 -16.90 -22.78
C ALA A 6 -9.46 -17.44 -21.68
N PRO A 7 -9.26 -18.77 -21.57
CA PRO A 7 -8.43 -19.36 -20.53
C PRO A 7 -6.99 -18.83 -20.57
N GLY A 8 -6.44 -18.46 -19.41
CA GLY A 8 -5.08 -17.97 -19.27
C GLY A 8 -4.84 -16.52 -19.72
N ALA A 9 -5.84 -15.84 -20.30
CA ALA A 9 -5.72 -14.42 -20.62
C ALA A 9 -5.56 -13.59 -19.32
N PRO A 10 -4.68 -12.58 -19.28
CA PRO A 10 -4.55 -11.73 -18.11
C PRO A 10 -5.80 -10.85 -17.92
N ILE A 11 -6.16 -10.57 -16.68
CA ILE A 11 -7.21 -9.59 -16.35
C ILE A 11 -6.54 -8.27 -16.03
N TRP A 12 -6.93 -7.22 -16.74
CA TRP A 12 -6.49 -5.85 -16.48
C TRP A 12 -7.70 -5.00 -16.07
N ILE A 13 -7.51 -4.18 -15.04
CA ILE A 13 -8.44 -3.11 -14.69
C ILE A 13 -7.87 -1.84 -15.31
N THR A 14 -8.42 -1.45 -16.46
CA THR A 14 -7.90 -0.32 -17.26
C THR A 14 -8.33 1.05 -16.76
N GLU A 15 -9.25 1.11 -15.79
CA GLU A 15 -9.63 2.32 -15.09
C GLU A 15 -10.16 1.97 -13.69
N MET A 16 -9.59 2.57 -12.65
CA MET A 16 -10.00 2.37 -11.25
C MET A 16 -9.79 3.65 -10.45
N ALA A 17 -10.80 4.09 -9.72
CA ALA A 17 -10.72 5.20 -8.79
C ALA A 17 -11.49 4.87 -7.50
N GLN A 18 -11.63 5.85 -6.60
CA GLN A 18 -12.47 5.72 -5.41
C GLN A 18 -13.96 5.63 -5.78
N THR A 19 -14.48 6.65 -6.46
CA THR A 19 -15.86 6.70 -6.96
C THR A 19 -15.88 7.28 -8.37
N ALA A 20 -16.98 7.07 -9.09
CA ALA A 20 -17.19 7.59 -10.43
C ALA A 20 -17.32 9.13 -10.42
N CYS A 21 -17.43 9.72 -11.61
CA CYS A 21 -17.76 11.14 -11.80
C CYS A 21 -16.79 12.15 -11.16
N GLY A 22 -15.51 11.78 -11.02
CA GLY A 22 -14.45 12.69 -10.56
C GLY A 22 -14.06 12.55 -9.10
N GLY A 23 -14.73 11.68 -8.33
CA GLY A 23 -14.42 11.48 -6.92
C GLY A 23 -15.38 12.22 -5.98
N ASP A 24 -15.06 12.16 -4.69
CA ASP A 24 -15.71 12.95 -3.65
C ASP A 24 -14.64 13.70 -2.82
N PRO A 25 -15.02 14.63 -1.92
CA PRO A 25 -14.05 15.37 -1.12
C PRO A 25 -13.11 14.51 -0.27
N TRP A 26 -13.49 13.26 0.05
CA TRP A 26 -12.66 12.35 0.85
C TRP A 26 -11.60 11.62 0.02
N ALA A 27 -11.76 11.57 -1.30
CA ALA A 27 -10.80 10.97 -2.24
C ALA A 27 -9.41 11.60 -2.14
N ALA A 28 -9.34 12.86 -1.71
CA ALA A 28 -8.12 13.63 -1.54
C ALA A 28 -7.34 13.31 -0.24
N THR A 29 -7.95 12.55 0.67
CA THR A 29 -7.52 12.45 2.07
C THR A 29 -6.86 11.11 2.39
N PHE A 30 -6.29 10.99 3.59
CA PHE A 30 -5.69 9.75 4.06
C PHE A 30 -6.70 8.59 4.14
N LEU A 31 -7.99 8.90 4.35
CA LEU A 31 -9.09 7.93 4.36
C LEU A 31 -9.13 7.08 3.07
N ASP A 32 -8.96 7.68 1.88
CA ASP A 32 -8.97 6.95 0.61
C ASP A 32 -7.77 6.00 0.48
N THR A 33 -6.67 6.28 1.18
CA THR A 33 -5.44 5.48 1.10
C THR A 33 -5.67 4.03 1.54
N PHE A 34 -6.60 3.81 2.48
CA PHE A 34 -6.97 2.47 2.94
C PHE A 34 -7.63 1.67 1.83
N ARG A 35 -8.68 2.23 1.21
CA ARG A 35 -9.35 1.62 0.05
C ARG A 35 -8.34 1.37 -1.08
N TYR A 36 -7.50 2.36 -1.40
CA TYR A 36 -6.49 2.25 -2.45
C TYR A 36 -5.58 1.03 -2.25
N VAL A 37 -4.95 0.90 -1.07
CA VAL A 37 -4.02 -0.20 -0.79
C VAL A 37 -4.75 -1.54 -0.64
N ASP A 38 -5.91 -1.56 0.02
CA ASP A 38 -6.72 -2.76 0.18
C ASP A 38 -7.18 -3.33 -1.16
N GLN A 39 -7.63 -2.45 -2.07
CA GLN A 39 -8.06 -2.82 -3.40
C GLN A 39 -6.91 -3.36 -4.24
N LEU A 40 -5.72 -2.73 -4.21
CA LEU A 40 -4.52 -3.28 -4.87
C LEU A 40 -4.19 -4.69 -4.36
N GLY A 41 -4.24 -4.90 -3.05
CA GLY A 41 -4.00 -6.20 -2.42
C GLY A 41 -5.01 -7.27 -2.84
N ARG A 42 -6.31 -6.95 -2.81
CA ARG A 42 -7.38 -7.88 -3.22
C ARG A 42 -7.27 -8.27 -4.69
N LEU A 43 -7.08 -7.29 -5.56
CA LEU A 43 -6.97 -7.51 -7.00
C LEU A 43 -5.75 -8.37 -7.33
N ALA A 44 -4.60 -8.10 -6.69
CA ALA A 44 -3.41 -8.93 -6.83
C ALA A 44 -3.66 -10.39 -6.40
N ARG A 45 -4.39 -10.60 -5.31
CA ARG A 45 -4.78 -11.94 -4.83
C ARG A 45 -5.78 -12.67 -5.73
N GLN A 46 -6.43 -11.95 -6.64
CA GLN A 46 -7.42 -12.45 -7.61
C GLN A 46 -6.83 -12.57 -9.03
N ASP A 47 -5.50 -12.63 -9.16
CA ASP A 47 -4.77 -12.73 -10.43
C ASP A 47 -5.05 -11.58 -11.42
N VAL A 48 -5.42 -10.39 -10.92
CA VAL A 48 -5.45 -9.18 -11.73
C VAL A 48 -4.00 -8.73 -11.96
N SER A 49 -3.60 -8.69 -13.22
CA SER A 49 -2.21 -8.47 -13.60
C SER A 49 -1.82 -7.00 -13.61
N ILE A 50 -2.76 -6.11 -13.99
CA ILE A 50 -2.52 -4.67 -14.09
C ILE A 50 -3.74 -3.90 -13.58
N VAL A 51 -3.46 -2.83 -12.84
CA VAL A 51 -4.45 -1.86 -12.36
C VAL A 51 -4.00 -0.47 -12.78
N PHE A 52 -4.85 0.23 -13.53
CA PHE A 52 -4.65 1.61 -13.95
C PHE A 52 -5.47 2.51 -13.03
N HIS A 53 -4.80 3.30 -12.18
CA HIS A 53 -5.48 4.27 -11.32
C HIS A 53 -5.89 5.50 -12.13
N ASN A 54 -7.17 5.82 -12.06
CA ASN A 54 -7.76 7.03 -12.58
C ASN A 54 -7.83 8.07 -11.45
N THR A 55 -7.10 9.19 -11.50
CA THR A 55 -6.09 9.58 -12.49
C THR A 55 -4.75 9.89 -11.81
N LEU A 56 -3.74 10.18 -12.62
CA LEU A 56 -2.49 10.70 -12.09
C LEU A 56 -2.65 12.13 -11.53
N ALA A 57 -3.33 13.04 -12.24
CA ALA A 57 -3.30 14.48 -11.94
C ALA A 57 -4.55 15.25 -12.43
N ALA A 58 -5.75 14.67 -12.25
CA ALA A 58 -7.02 15.32 -12.54
C ALA A 58 -8.17 14.74 -11.68
N SER A 59 -9.05 15.61 -11.20
CA SER A 59 -10.20 15.26 -10.33
C SER A 59 -9.81 14.87 -8.88
N ASP A 60 -10.80 14.69 -8.01
CA ASP A 60 -10.59 14.53 -6.57
C ASP A 60 -9.88 13.22 -6.20
N TYR A 61 -10.03 12.18 -7.02
CA TYR A 61 -9.32 10.91 -6.82
C TYR A 61 -7.88 10.90 -7.35
N ALA A 62 -7.36 12.02 -7.87
CA ALA A 62 -6.02 12.07 -8.45
C ALA A 62 -4.93 11.70 -7.44
N LEU A 63 -3.85 11.06 -7.90
CA LEU A 63 -2.67 10.84 -7.05
C LEU A 63 -1.90 12.15 -6.79
N ILE A 64 -1.96 13.10 -7.70
CA ILE A 64 -1.31 14.41 -7.61
C ILE A 64 -2.41 15.46 -7.72
N ASP A 65 -2.40 16.42 -6.80
CA ASP A 65 -3.31 17.55 -6.85
C ASP A 65 -3.05 18.42 -8.09
N ASP A 66 -4.09 18.66 -8.90
CA ASP A 66 -4.00 19.30 -10.21
C ASP A 66 -3.87 20.83 -10.13
N ARG A 67 -3.95 21.42 -8.93
CA ARG A 67 -3.78 22.86 -8.70
C ARG A 67 -2.44 23.17 -8.05
N THR A 68 -2.07 22.38 -7.05
CA THR A 68 -0.88 22.59 -6.23
C THR A 68 0.31 21.73 -6.66
N TRP A 69 0.07 20.73 -7.51
CA TRP A 69 1.05 19.72 -7.95
C TRP A 69 1.65 18.90 -6.80
N GLN A 70 1.00 18.93 -5.63
CA GLN A 70 1.45 18.19 -4.46
C GLN A 70 0.93 16.75 -4.49
N PRO A 71 1.74 15.76 -4.06
CA PRO A 71 1.29 14.39 -3.94
C PRO A 71 0.20 14.25 -2.88
N ARG A 72 -0.89 13.57 -3.22
CA ARG A 72 -1.97 13.21 -2.29
C ARG A 72 -1.57 12.01 -1.41
N PRO A 73 -2.26 11.74 -0.31
CA PRO A 73 -1.94 10.63 0.58
C PRO A 73 -1.75 9.27 -0.10
N ASN A 74 -2.64 8.92 -1.03
CA ASN A 74 -2.59 7.67 -1.79
C ASN A 74 -1.37 7.58 -2.74
N TYR A 75 -0.80 8.69 -3.20
CA TYR A 75 0.48 8.69 -3.94
C TYR A 75 1.62 8.11 -3.10
N TRP A 76 1.72 8.48 -1.83
CA TRP A 76 2.80 8.00 -0.96
C TRP A 76 2.69 6.49 -0.72
N ALA A 77 1.47 5.98 -0.59
CA ALA A 77 1.21 4.54 -0.53
C ALA A 77 1.56 3.84 -1.85
N ALA A 78 1.16 4.39 -2.99
CA ALA A 78 1.51 3.88 -4.32
C ALA A 78 3.04 3.85 -4.54
N LEU A 79 3.74 4.88 -4.08
CA LEU A 79 5.20 4.96 -4.16
C LEU A 79 5.87 3.89 -3.30
N LEU A 80 5.41 3.66 -2.07
CA LEU A 80 5.91 2.56 -1.22
C LEU A 80 5.62 1.19 -1.85
N TRP A 81 4.41 0.97 -2.35
CA TRP A 81 4.05 -0.24 -3.09
C TRP A 81 5.03 -0.47 -4.25
N ARG A 82 5.21 0.53 -5.11
CA ARG A 82 6.14 0.47 -6.26
C ARG A 82 7.59 0.20 -5.85
N ARG A 83 8.03 0.64 -4.66
CA ARG A 83 9.41 0.48 -4.17
C ARG A 83 9.63 -0.87 -3.49
N LEU A 84 8.62 -1.44 -2.83
CA LEU A 84 8.78 -2.57 -1.91
C LEU A 84 8.10 -3.86 -2.39
N MET A 85 6.95 -3.76 -3.04
CA MET A 85 6.15 -4.91 -3.49
C MET A 85 6.64 -5.38 -4.86
N GLY A 86 7.00 -6.66 -4.97
CA GLY A 86 7.37 -7.32 -6.22
C GLY A 86 6.16 -7.86 -6.97
N GLU A 87 6.42 -8.52 -8.09
CA GLU A 87 5.37 -9.01 -9.01
C GLU A 87 4.79 -10.36 -8.59
N VAL A 88 5.55 -11.17 -7.84
CA VAL A 88 5.09 -12.46 -7.33
C VAL A 88 4.24 -12.25 -6.08
N VAL A 89 2.94 -12.51 -6.19
CA VAL A 89 1.98 -12.47 -5.09
C VAL A 89 2.13 -13.74 -4.23
N LEU A 90 2.07 -13.57 -2.92
CA LEU A 90 2.16 -14.65 -1.93
C LEU A 90 0.86 -14.72 -1.14
N ASP A 91 0.54 -15.89 -0.60
CA ASP A 91 -0.58 -16.04 0.31
C ASP A 91 -0.20 -15.53 1.72
N ALA A 92 -0.92 -14.52 2.19
CA ALA A 92 -0.79 -13.96 3.53
C ALA A 92 -1.75 -14.62 4.55
N GLY A 93 -2.55 -15.60 4.12
CA GLY A 93 -3.63 -16.20 4.87
C GLY A 93 -4.95 -15.44 4.73
N GLU A 94 -5.94 -15.84 5.52
CA GLU A 94 -7.25 -15.17 5.57
C GLU A 94 -7.19 -13.83 6.29
N GLN A 95 -8.01 -12.88 5.84
CA GLN A 95 -8.17 -11.59 6.52
C GLN A 95 -8.86 -11.77 7.86
N LYS A 96 -8.42 -11.04 8.90
CA LYS A 96 -8.91 -11.23 10.28
C LYS A 96 -9.44 -9.92 10.84
N GLY A 97 -10.76 -9.83 10.98
CA GLY A 97 -11.45 -8.64 11.50
C GLY A 97 -11.02 -7.39 10.73
N ASP A 98 -10.62 -6.35 11.46
CA ASP A 98 -10.20 -5.06 10.89
C ASP A 98 -8.76 -5.06 10.35
N LEU A 99 -8.02 -6.16 10.44
CA LEU A 99 -6.66 -6.26 9.91
C LEU A 99 -6.65 -7.01 8.58
N HIS A 100 -6.32 -6.29 7.51
CA HIS A 100 -6.08 -6.88 6.20
C HIS A 100 -4.58 -6.95 5.91
N VAL A 101 -4.09 -8.10 5.46
CA VAL A 101 -2.67 -8.34 5.15
C VAL A 101 -2.54 -8.90 3.75
N TYR A 102 -1.55 -8.38 3.01
CA TYR A 102 -1.17 -8.85 1.69
C TYR A 102 0.35 -9.07 1.65
N ALA A 103 0.80 -10.07 0.90
CA ALA A 103 2.20 -10.48 0.86
C ALA A 103 2.67 -10.61 -0.59
N HIS A 104 3.82 -10.03 -0.90
CA HIS A 104 4.48 -10.18 -2.19
C HIS A 104 5.95 -10.55 -1.96
N CYS A 105 6.59 -11.15 -2.94
CA CYS A 105 8.05 -11.17 -2.97
C CYS A 105 8.58 -9.74 -2.93
N GLN A 106 9.66 -9.53 -2.18
CA GLN A 106 10.23 -8.20 -2.02
C GLN A 106 10.91 -7.78 -3.32
N LYS A 107 10.58 -6.58 -3.78
CA LYS A 107 11.15 -6.06 -5.02
C LYS A 107 12.67 -5.93 -4.95
N GLY A 108 13.35 -6.52 -5.94
CA GLY A 108 14.80 -6.44 -6.07
C GLY A 108 15.59 -7.14 -4.94
N LYS A 109 14.95 -8.04 -4.18
CA LYS A 109 15.57 -8.80 -3.10
C LYS A 109 15.22 -10.29 -3.20
N ARG A 110 16.16 -11.09 -3.70
CA ARG A 110 16.06 -12.55 -3.73
C ARG A 110 15.80 -13.11 -2.33
N GLY A 111 14.80 -13.98 -2.23
CA GLY A 111 14.32 -14.59 -0.99
C GLY A 111 13.57 -13.64 -0.05
N GLY A 112 13.52 -12.34 -0.35
CA GLY A 112 12.87 -11.35 0.49
C GLY A 112 11.35 -11.36 0.32
N VAL A 113 10.63 -10.97 1.37
CA VAL A 113 9.16 -10.84 1.36
C VAL A 113 8.80 -9.44 1.85
N THR A 114 7.84 -8.80 1.20
CA THR A 114 7.21 -7.58 1.71
C THR A 114 5.76 -7.89 2.06
N LEU A 115 5.37 -7.56 3.28
CA LEU A 115 3.98 -7.53 3.71
C LEU A 115 3.48 -6.10 3.65
N VAL A 116 2.20 -5.91 3.33
CA VAL A 116 1.46 -4.69 3.63
C VAL A 116 0.26 -5.04 4.48
N ALA A 117 0.14 -4.36 5.61
CA ALA A 117 -0.92 -4.56 6.59
C ALA A 117 -1.73 -3.26 6.72
N VAL A 118 -3.04 -3.37 6.54
CA VAL A 118 -4.02 -2.29 6.62
C VAL A 118 -4.84 -2.52 7.88
N ASN A 119 -4.60 -1.72 8.92
CA ASN A 119 -5.39 -1.76 10.16
C ASN A 119 -6.53 -0.73 10.06
N LEU A 120 -7.74 -1.25 9.86
CA LEU A 120 -8.97 -0.46 9.71
C LEU A 120 -9.56 -0.03 11.06
N SER A 121 -9.12 -0.63 12.17
CA SER A 121 -9.60 -0.23 13.49
C SER A 121 -9.11 1.17 13.81
N THR A 122 -10.01 2.08 14.16
CA THR A 122 -9.66 3.47 14.54
C THR A 122 -9.24 3.59 16.00
N THR A 123 -9.43 2.53 16.80
CA THR A 123 -9.18 2.56 18.25
C THR A 123 -8.20 1.48 18.71
N ALA A 124 -8.15 0.31 18.04
CA ALA A 124 -7.34 -0.81 18.47
C ALA A 124 -6.07 -0.98 17.62
N ALA A 125 -4.95 -1.24 18.31
CA ALA A 125 -3.74 -1.69 17.64
C ALA A 125 -3.90 -3.16 17.23
N ALA A 126 -3.36 -3.50 16.06
CA ALA A 126 -3.24 -4.87 15.59
C ALA A 126 -1.80 -5.38 15.75
N TYR A 127 -1.59 -6.69 15.61
CA TYR A 127 -0.28 -7.30 15.81
C TYR A 127 0.04 -8.32 14.72
N LEU A 128 1.28 -8.31 14.24
CA LEU A 128 1.83 -9.34 13.37
C LEU A 128 3.10 -9.93 13.96
N HIS A 129 3.18 -11.26 14.03
CA HIS A 129 4.39 -11.93 14.47
C HIS A 129 5.36 -12.12 13.31
N LEU A 130 6.59 -11.61 13.43
CA LEU A 130 7.66 -11.81 12.44
C LEU A 130 8.84 -12.60 13.06
N HIS A 131 9.27 -13.65 12.38
CA HIS A 131 10.41 -14.47 12.82
C HIS A 131 11.78 -13.90 12.44
N ARG A 132 11.82 -12.87 11.58
CA ARG A 132 13.05 -12.29 11.05
C ARG A 132 13.05 -10.76 11.22
N PRO A 133 14.23 -10.11 11.30
CA PRO A 133 14.30 -8.66 11.30
C PRO A 133 13.67 -8.06 10.04
N SER A 134 13.06 -6.89 10.19
CA SER A 134 12.36 -6.21 9.09
C SER A 134 12.63 -4.72 9.06
N GLN A 135 12.32 -4.10 7.93
CA GLN A 135 12.23 -2.65 7.78
C GLN A 135 10.75 -2.26 7.72
N ARG A 136 10.34 -1.41 8.65
CA ARG A 136 8.97 -0.93 8.81
C ARG A 136 8.77 0.42 8.14
N TYR A 137 7.67 0.54 7.41
CA TYR A 137 7.18 1.76 6.77
C TYR A 137 5.70 1.92 7.10
N THR A 138 5.39 2.54 8.23
CA THR A 138 4.01 2.84 8.62
C THR A 138 3.62 4.23 8.14
N LEU A 139 2.54 4.28 7.35
CA LEU A 139 1.81 5.49 7.03
C LEU A 139 0.72 5.73 8.09
N THR A 140 0.67 6.95 8.60
CA THR A 140 -0.41 7.49 9.42
C THR A 140 -0.69 8.93 9.02
N ALA A 141 -1.78 9.50 9.53
CA ALA A 141 -2.07 10.92 9.42
C ALA A 141 -2.53 11.47 10.80
N PRO A 142 -2.52 12.80 11.00
CA PRO A 142 -3.11 13.40 12.21
C PRO A 142 -4.59 13.02 12.39
N GLU A 143 -5.34 13.05 11.29
CA GLU A 143 -6.75 12.67 11.18
C GLU A 143 -6.96 11.92 9.86
N LEU A 144 -8.04 11.16 9.72
CA LEU A 144 -8.32 10.39 8.49
C LEU A 144 -8.58 11.32 7.29
N GLU A 145 -9.20 12.46 7.54
CA GLU A 145 -9.56 13.49 6.56
C GLU A 145 -8.36 14.39 6.20
N SER A 146 -7.19 14.17 6.81
CA SER A 146 -5.99 14.92 6.49
C SER A 146 -5.48 14.63 5.07
N THR A 147 -5.02 15.67 4.38
CA THR A 147 -4.25 15.55 3.12
C THR A 147 -2.74 15.34 3.35
N SER A 148 -2.29 15.45 4.61
CA SER A 148 -0.91 15.20 5.01
C SER A 148 -0.70 13.77 5.49
N VAL A 149 0.47 13.20 5.24
CA VAL A 149 0.84 11.84 5.64
C VAL A 149 2.15 11.86 6.41
N ARG A 150 2.28 10.96 7.38
CA ARG A 150 3.51 10.68 8.12
C ARG A 150 4.01 9.29 7.78
N LEU A 151 5.30 9.17 7.48
CA LEU A 151 6.02 7.90 7.42
C LEU A 151 6.82 7.70 8.70
N ASN A 152 6.50 6.66 9.45
CA ASN A 152 7.16 6.33 10.74
C ASN A 152 7.18 7.56 11.68
N GLY A 153 6.07 8.30 11.74
CA GLY A 153 5.91 9.49 12.57
C GLY A 153 6.46 10.80 11.97
N ARG A 154 7.15 10.77 10.83
CA ARG A 154 7.70 11.97 10.17
C ARG A 154 6.85 12.38 8.98
N ALA A 155 6.47 13.66 8.90
CA ALA A 155 5.70 14.18 7.78
C ALA A 155 6.42 13.92 6.44
N LEU A 156 5.68 13.44 5.45
CA LEU A 156 6.11 13.32 4.06
C LEU A 156 5.71 14.60 3.32
N ALA A 157 6.69 15.20 2.65
CA ALA A 157 6.51 16.30 1.74
C ALA A 157 7.61 16.22 0.68
N LEU A 158 7.38 16.82 -0.49
CA LEU A 158 8.45 17.05 -1.44
C LEU A 158 9.51 17.96 -0.79
N SER A 159 10.77 17.65 -1.06
CA SER A 159 11.87 18.54 -0.71
C SER A 159 12.02 19.65 -1.76
N ALA A 160 12.94 20.59 -1.53
CA ALA A 160 13.23 21.67 -2.47
C ALA A 160 13.38 21.16 -3.92
N ASN A 161 12.80 21.90 -4.88
CA ASN A 161 12.75 21.57 -6.30
C ASN A 161 11.96 20.28 -6.61
N ASP A 162 10.84 20.06 -5.91
CA ASP A 162 9.87 18.97 -6.15
C ASP A 162 10.48 17.55 -6.11
N ARG A 163 11.56 17.39 -5.35
CA ARG A 163 12.24 16.10 -5.22
C ARG A 163 11.58 15.23 -4.16
N LEU A 164 11.38 13.96 -4.48
CA LEU A 164 10.90 12.96 -3.53
C LEU A 164 11.82 12.88 -2.30
N PRO A 165 11.25 12.88 -1.07
CA PRO A 165 12.03 12.69 0.13
C PRO A 165 12.58 11.25 0.19
N ALA A 166 13.63 11.05 0.99
CA ALA A 166 14.08 9.70 1.31
C ALA A 166 13.01 8.97 2.14
N LEU A 167 12.46 7.88 1.60
CA LEU A 167 11.53 7.00 2.31
C LEU A 167 12.32 6.08 3.25
N ARG A 168 12.56 6.53 4.49
CA ARG A 168 13.39 5.80 5.47
C ARG A 168 12.55 4.78 6.24
N GLY A 169 12.92 3.51 6.10
CA GLY A 169 12.40 2.43 6.93
C GLY A 169 12.95 2.52 8.35
N GLN A 170 12.20 1.98 9.30
CA GLN A 170 12.65 1.78 10.68
C GLN A 170 13.00 0.30 10.87
N SER A 171 14.20 0.01 11.37
CA SER A 171 14.60 -1.36 11.72
C SER A 171 13.75 -1.88 12.87
N VAL A 172 13.18 -3.07 12.70
CA VAL A 172 12.36 -3.75 13.71
C VAL A 172 12.92 -5.16 13.96
N LYS A 173 13.05 -5.52 15.22
CA LYS A 173 13.51 -6.85 15.65
C LYS A 173 12.40 -7.90 15.42
N PRO A 174 12.74 -9.20 15.31
CA PRO A 174 11.76 -10.27 15.34
C PRO A 174 10.84 -10.20 16.57
N GLY A 175 9.62 -10.70 16.45
CA GLY A 175 8.62 -10.75 17.50
C GLY A 175 7.26 -10.21 17.08
N ASN A 176 6.44 -9.85 18.05
CA ASN A 176 5.13 -9.24 17.82
C ASN A 176 5.29 -7.76 17.46
N ILE A 177 4.97 -7.43 16.21
CA ILE A 177 5.04 -6.08 15.68
C ILE A 177 3.69 -5.41 15.86
N ALA A 178 3.65 -4.36 16.69
CA ALA A 178 2.45 -3.55 16.87
C ALA A 178 2.20 -2.64 15.65
N LEU A 179 0.98 -2.72 15.13
CA LEU A 179 0.44 -1.92 14.05
C LEU A 179 -0.57 -0.93 14.64
N PRO A 180 -0.30 0.38 14.60
CA PRO A 180 -1.19 1.39 15.18
C PRO A 180 -2.61 1.32 14.61
N PRO A 181 -3.63 1.79 15.35
CA PRO A 181 -4.95 2.05 14.80
C PRO A 181 -4.86 2.97 13.57
N ALA A 182 -5.81 2.85 12.66
CA ALA A 182 -5.92 3.68 11.45
C ALA A 182 -4.57 3.86 10.75
N SER A 183 -3.93 2.74 10.39
CA SER A 183 -2.60 2.78 9.77
C SER A 183 -2.42 1.76 8.65
N ILE A 184 -1.48 2.08 7.76
CA ILE A 184 -1.03 1.19 6.68
C ILE A 184 0.45 0.96 6.88
N THR A 185 0.86 -0.29 7.06
CA THR A 185 2.25 -0.63 7.37
C THR A 185 2.83 -1.59 6.36
N TYR A 186 3.88 -1.18 5.66
CA TYR A 186 4.72 -2.09 4.88
C TYR A 186 5.84 -2.63 5.76
N LEU A 187 6.05 -3.95 5.74
CA LEU A 187 7.12 -4.66 6.44
C LEU A 187 7.96 -5.40 5.41
N ALA A 188 9.14 -4.87 5.11
CA ALA A 188 10.10 -5.51 4.21
C ALA A 188 11.01 -6.45 5.03
N VAL A 189 10.99 -7.73 4.71
CA VAL A 189 11.71 -8.81 5.38
C VAL A 189 12.74 -9.40 4.40
N PRO A 190 13.90 -8.75 4.20
CA PRO A 190 14.86 -9.16 3.17
C PRO A 190 15.45 -10.55 3.45
N GLY A 191 15.54 -10.93 4.72
CA GLY A 191 16.04 -12.25 5.16
C GLY A 191 14.96 -13.31 5.31
N ALA A 192 13.80 -13.18 4.65
CA ALA A 192 12.72 -14.16 4.74
C ALA A 192 13.10 -15.54 4.17
N ALA A 193 14.04 -15.59 3.22
CA ALA A 193 14.48 -16.79 2.52
C ALA A 193 13.31 -17.60 1.92
N ASN A 194 12.28 -16.92 1.41
CA ASN A 194 11.11 -17.57 0.84
C ASN A 194 11.44 -18.21 -0.52
N PRO A 195 11.22 -19.53 -0.73
CA PRO A 195 11.60 -20.24 -1.96
C PRO A 195 10.82 -19.83 -3.21
N ALA A 196 9.65 -19.20 -3.06
CA ALA A 196 8.88 -18.63 -4.16
C ALA A 196 9.50 -17.33 -4.70
N CYS A 197 10.35 -16.67 -3.91
CA CYS A 197 10.97 -15.38 -4.25
C CYS A 197 12.40 -15.58 -4.75
N ARG A 198 12.55 -15.90 -6.03
CA ARG A 198 13.86 -16.22 -6.65
C ARG A 198 14.56 -15.02 -7.24
#